data_AF-A0A1H6IZE1-F1
#
_entry.id   AF-A0A1H6IZE1-F1
#
_cell.length_a   1.000
_cell.length_b   1.000
_cell.length_c   1.000
_cell.angle_alpha   90.00
_cell.angle_beta   90.00
_cell.angle_gamma   90.00
#
_symmetry.space_group_name_H-M   'P 1'
#
loop_
_entity.id
_entity.type
_entity.pdbx_description
1 polymer ?
#
loop_
_entity_poly.entity_id
_entity_poly.type
_entity_poly.pdbx_seq_one_letter_code
_entity_poly.pdbx_strand_id
1 'polypeptide(L)' 'MSDAELDAFEDAVDDLGERVSEYLADGTDHTAAEIETDVDELPMPDPLDDRAVNE' A
#
# COMPACT_ATOMS: atom_id res chain seq x y z
N MET A 1 -13.05 7.71 17.33
CA MET A 1 -12.79 6.28 17.12
C MET A 1 -12.48 5.69 18.46
N SER A 2 -13.10 4.56 18.75
CA SER A 2 -12.76 3.66 19.85
C SER A 2 -11.65 2.70 19.43
N ASP A 3 -10.99 2.05 20.39
CA ASP A 3 -9.91 1.11 20.12
C ASP A 3 -10.38 -0.05 19.22
N ALA A 4 -11.59 -0.57 19.44
CA ALA A 4 -12.16 -1.64 18.60
C ALA A 4 -12.45 -1.20 17.15
N GLU A 5 -12.75 0.08 16.93
CA GLU A 5 -12.90 0.62 15.58
C GLU A 5 -11.55 0.83 14.90
N LEU A 6 -10.49 1.08 15.68
CA LEU A 6 -9.14 1.21 15.16
C LEU A 6 -8.57 -0.16 14.76
N ASP A 7 -8.70 -1.17 15.62
CA ASP A 7 -8.26 -2.54 15.32
C ASP A 7 -8.92 -3.07 14.04
N ALA A 8 -10.24 -2.90 13.91
CA ALA A 8 -10.97 -3.32 12.71
C ALA A 8 -10.57 -2.54 11.45
N PHE A 9 -10.08 -1.31 11.60
CA PHE A 9 -9.57 -0.53 10.49
C PHE A 9 -8.17 -0.99 10.07
N GLU A 10 -7.29 -1.26 11.04
CA GLU A 10 -5.96 -1.81 10.79
C GLU A 10 -6.05 -3.17 10.07
N ASP A 11 -6.90 -4.08 10.56
CA ASP A 11 -7.17 -5.37 9.90
C ASP A 11 -7.65 -5.18 8.44
N ALA A 12 -8.54 -4.21 8.20
CA ALA A 12 -9.06 -3.96 6.86
C ALA A 12 -8.02 -3.35 5.91
N VAL A 13 -7.05 -2.59 6.44
CA VAL A 13 -5.94 -2.03 5.66
C VAL A 13 -4.93 -3.11 5.33
N ASP A 14 -4.63 -4.02 6.26
CA ASP A 14 -3.75 -5.17 6.02
C ASP A 14 -4.32 -6.09 4.94
N ASP A 15 -5.60 -6.46 5.04
CA ASP A 15 -6.33 -7.23 4.02
C ASP A 15 -6.33 -6.54 2.64
N LEU A 16 -6.37 -5.19 2.63
CA LEU A 16 -6.31 -4.42 1.40
C LEU A 16 -4.91 -4.47 0.78
N GLY A 17 -3.87 -4.41 1.59
CA GLY A 17 -2.48 -4.54 1.16
C GLY A 17 -2.24 -5.85 0.41
N GLU A 18 -2.61 -6.99 1.01
CA GLU A 18 -2.47 -8.32 0.39
C GLU A 18 -3.18 -8.37 -0.97
N ARG A 19 -4.44 -7.93 -1.03
CA ARG A 19 -5.24 -7.95 -2.26
C ARG A 19 -4.67 -7.07 -3.37
N VAL A 20 -4.09 -5.92 -3.02
CA VAL A 20 -3.45 -5.03 -3.99
C VAL A 20 -2.17 -5.66 -4.52
N SER A 21 -1.36 -6.25 -3.65
CA SER A 21 -0.14 -6.97 -4.04
C SER A 21 -0.45 -8.17 -4.96
N GLU A 22 -1.46 -8.98 -4.63
CA GLU A 22 -1.93 -10.06 -5.51
C GLU A 22 -2.39 -9.56 -6.88
N TYR A 23 -3.16 -8.46 -6.90
CA TYR A 23 -3.66 -7.87 -8.14
C TYR A 23 -2.52 -7.34 -9.02
N LEU A 24 -1.51 -6.70 -8.44
CA LEU A 24 -0.36 -6.17 -9.18
C LEU A 24 0.57 -7.29 -9.67
N ALA A 25 0.70 -8.38 -8.90
CA ALA A 25 1.48 -9.55 -9.30
C ALA A 25 0.92 -10.20 -10.59
N ASP A 26 -0.40 -10.25 -10.78
CA ASP A 26 -1.02 -10.81 -12.00
C ASP A 26 -0.63 -10.04 -13.29
N GLY A 27 -0.26 -8.77 -13.17
CA GLY A 27 0.13 -7.90 -14.28
C GLY A 27 1.64 -7.72 -14.47
N THR A 28 2.48 -8.34 -13.65
CA THR A 28 3.92 -8.10 -13.62
C THR A 28 4.73 -9.40 -13.49
N ASP A 29 6.06 -9.31 -13.64
CA ASP A 29 6.97 -10.43 -13.38
C ASP A 29 7.33 -10.59 -11.88
N HIS A 30 6.68 -9.82 -10.99
CA HIS A 30 6.92 -9.83 -9.54
C HIS A 30 5.87 -10.68 -8.82
N THR A 31 6.28 -11.29 -7.72
CA THR A 31 5.37 -11.94 -6.77
C THR A 31 4.76 -10.93 -5.80
N ALA A 32 3.61 -11.24 -5.22
CA ALA A 32 2.96 -10.39 -4.21
C ALA A 32 3.90 -10.11 -3.02
N ALA A 33 4.69 -11.10 -2.58
CA ALA A 33 5.65 -10.95 -1.49
C ALA A 33 6.84 -10.03 -1.85
N GLU A 34 7.30 -10.03 -3.10
CA GLU A 34 8.31 -9.08 -3.57
C GLU A 34 7.75 -7.65 -3.57
N ILE A 35 6.50 -7.48 -3.99
CA ILE A 35 5.81 -6.18 -3.98
C ILE A 35 5.60 -5.68 -2.54
N GLU A 36 5.20 -6.53 -1.60
CA GLU A 36 5.08 -6.18 -0.19
C GLU A 36 6.42 -5.73 0.41
N THR A 37 7.50 -6.48 0.11
CA THR A 37 8.84 -6.11 0.55
C THR A 37 9.27 -4.76 -0.02
N ASP A 38 8.96 -4.50 -1.29
CA ASP A 38 9.26 -3.22 -1.93
C ASP A 38 8.49 -2.05 -1.28
N VAL A 39 7.25 -2.24 -0.83
CA VAL A 39 6.48 -1.19 -0.13
C VAL A 39 7.17 -0.76 1.17
N ASP A 40 7.76 -1.71 1.90
CA ASP A 40 8.47 -1.43 3.16
C ASP A 40 9.89 -0.88 2.97
N GLU A 41 10.57 -1.31 1.90
CA GLU A 41 11.98 -0.97 1.66
C GLU A 41 12.17 0.27 0.79
N LEU A 42 11.24 0.56 -0.12
CA LEU A 42 11.34 1.70 -0.99
C LEU A 42 11.07 2.99 -0.21
N PRO A 43 11.82 4.07 -0.52
CA PRO A 43 11.56 5.36 0.11
C PRO A 43 10.14 5.81 -0.23
N MET A 44 9.33 6.05 0.81
CA MET A 44 8.02 6.64 0.64
C MET A 44 8.13 7.93 -0.18
N PRO A 45 7.47 8.02 -1.35
CA PRO A 45 7.51 9.22 -2.17
C PRO A 45 6.94 10.40 -1.38
N ASP A 46 7.49 11.59 -1.58
CA ASP A 46 6.93 12.79 -0.96
C ASP A 46 5.54 13.06 -1.55
N PRO A 47 4.45 13.01 -0.76
CA PRO A 47 3.10 13.27 -1.26
C PRO A 47 2.90 14.71 -1.75
N LEU A 48 3.87 15.60 -1.52
CA LEU A 48 3.90 16.96 -2.05
C LEU A 48 4.55 17.03 -3.44
N ASP A 49 5.44 16.10 -3.80
CA ASP A 49 6.15 16.10 -5.08
C ASP A 49 5.23 15.69 -6.25
N ASP A 50 4.28 14.77 -6.01
CA ASP A 50 3.31 14.32 -7.03
C ASP A 50 2.12 15.29 -7.20
N ARG A 51 2.08 16.39 -6.44
CA ARG A 51 1.05 17.41 -6.66
C ARG A 51 1.36 18.09 -7.99
N ALA A 52 0.42 17.98 -8.93
CA ALA A 52 0.42 18.84 -10.10
C ALA A 52 0.47 20.30 -9.62
N VAL A 53 1.67 20.89 -9.68
CA VAL A 53 1.84 22.33 -9.48
C VAL A 53 1.08 22.99 -10.61
N ASN A 54 -0.10 23.53 -10.30
CA ASN A 54 -0.76 24.44 -11.22
C ASN A 54 0.12 25.70 -11.30
N GLU A 55 1.02 25.73 -12.29
CA GLU A 55 1.72 26.94 -12.75
C GLU A 55 0.75 27.91 -13.46
#